data_AF-A0A7S3I614-F1
#
_entry.id   AF-A0A7S3I614-F1
#
_cell.length_a   1.000
_cell.length_b   1.000
_cell.length_c   1.000
_cell.angle_alpha   90.00
_cell.angle_beta   90.00
_cell.angle_gamma   90.00
#
_symmetry.space_group_name_H-M   'P 1'
#
loop_
_entity.id
_entity.type
_entity.pdbx_description
1 polymer ?
#
loop_
_entity_poly.entity_id
_entity_poly.type
_entity_poly.pdbx_seq_one_letter_code
_entity_poly.pdbx_strand_id
1 'polypeptide(L)'
;MDLGLNHVIRKNIFPVDRTAHTLLQVPLEGGPGGIIVVCENFLVYKKVNHEDRVCYFPQRRGHDLARGLFITSHSIFNHETFFFMLQSEYGDLYKLTLDFTEQDVHAMQIQFFDTVAPGTCINILSTGFLFLAAESSNHACFQ
;
A
#
# COMPACT_ATOMS: atom_id res chain seq x y z
N MET A 1 14.50 13.38 12.29
CA MET A 1 15.88 13.89 12.42
C MET A 1 15.79 15.37 12.71
N ASP A 2 16.46 15.84 13.74
CA ASP A 2 16.65 17.28 13.94
C ASP A 2 17.88 17.69 13.14
N LEU A 3 17.70 18.47 12.07
CA LEU A 3 18.79 18.91 11.21
C LEU A 3 19.64 20.01 11.84
N GLY A 4 19.09 20.79 12.78
CA GLY A 4 19.82 21.86 13.46
C GLY A 4 20.76 21.31 14.54
N LEU A 5 20.27 20.32 15.30
CA LEU A 5 21.04 19.66 16.37
C LEU A 5 21.74 18.37 15.91
N ASN A 6 21.55 17.96 14.65
CA ASN A 6 22.09 16.74 14.03
C ASN A 6 21.96 15.48 14.90
N HIS A 7 20.77 15.23 15.45
CA HIS A 7 20.49 14.05 16.26
C HIS A 7 19.13 13.44 15.93
N VAL A 8 18.97 12.17 16.29
CA VAL A 8 17.72 11.40 16.11
C VAL A 8 17.12 11.12 17.47
N ILE A 9 15.86 11.52 17.65
CA ILE A 9 15.04 11.16 18.81
C ILE A 9 13.87 10.30 18.36
N ARG A 10 13.47 9.37 19.23
CA ARG A 10 12.22 8.64 19.09
C ARG A 10 11.07 9.57 19.47
N LYS A 11 10.43 10.21 18.49
CA LYS A 11 9.29 11.09 18.73
C LYS A 11 8.03 10.31 19.10
N ASN A 12 7.69 9.29 18.30
CA ASN A 12 6.43 8.57 18.42
C ASN A 12 6.66 7.06 18.35
N ILE A 13 5.73 6.30 18.93
CA ILE A 13 5.64 4.85 18.86
C ILE A 13 4.16 4.50 18.69
N PHE A 14 3.87 3.58 17.78
CA PHE A 14 2.52 3.06 17.60
C PHE A 14 2.57 1.53 17.74
N PRO A 15 1.64 0.92 18.49
CA PRO A 15 1.44 -0.52 18.41
C PRO A 15 0.90 -0.85 17.01
N VAL A 16 1.37 -1.96 16.47
CA VAL A 16 0.92 -2.53 15.20
C VAL A 16 0.56 -3.99 15.40
N ASP A 17 -0.26 -4.52 14.49
CA ASP A 17 -0.58 -5.94 14.48
C ASP A 17 0.69 -6.79 14.26
N ARG A 18 0.73 -7.99 14.82
CA ARG A 18 1.88 -8.90 14.68
C ARG A 18 2.10 -9.37 13.25
N THR A 19 1.07 -9.30 12.41
CA THR A 19 1.10 -9.70 11.00
C THR A 19 1.58 -8.57 10.06
N ALA A 20 1.94 -7.41 10.61
CA ALA A 20 2.48 -6.31 9.82
C ALA A 20 3.80 -6.72 9.14
N HIS A 21 3.85 -6.59 7.81
CA HIS A 21 4.99 -7.04 7.00
C HIS A 21 5.54 -5.97 6.05
N THR A 22 4.72 -4.98 5.66
CA THR A 22 5.13 -3.91 4.74
C THR A 22 4.56 -2.56 5.19
N LEU A 23 5.27 -1.48 4.87
CA LEU A 23 4.81 -0.09 5.06
C LEU A 23 4.72 0.61 3.71
N LEU A 24 3.63 1.35 3.49
CA LEU A 24 3.46 2.24 2.33
C LEU A 24 3.58 3.69 2.80
N GLN A 25 4.43 4.45 2.14
CA GLN A 25 4.54 5.89 2.39
C GLN A 25 3.38 6.61 1.72
N VAL A 26 2.63 7.40 2.49
CA VAL A 26 1.60 8.27 1.93
C VAL A 26 2.24 9.62 1.57
N PRO A 27 2.04 10.14 0.34
CA PRO A 27 2.59 11.42 -0.07
C PRO A 27 2.13 12.55 0.87
N LEU A 28 3.07 13.45 1.19
CA LEU A 28 2.80 14.67 1.95
C LEU A 28 2.45 15.84 1.02
N GLU A 29 3.14 15.95 -0.12
CA GLU A 29 2.81 16.93 -1.15
C GLU A 29 1.65 16.40 -1.99
N GLY A 30 0.55 17.14 -2.05
CA GLY A 30 -0.68 16.71 -2.73
C GLY A 30 -1.44 15.57 -2.02
N GLY A 31 -1.06 15.23 -0.78
CA GLY A 31 -1.70 14.14 -0.02
C GLY A 31 -1.68 14.37 1.50
N PRO A 32 -2.32 13.49 2.27
CA PRO A 32 -2.51 13.67 3.71
C PRO A 32 -1.26 13.32 4.54
N GLY A 33 -0.20 12.78 3.92
CA GLY A 33 0.97 12.24 4.62
C GLY A 33 0.62 11.03 5.50
N GLY A 34 1.58 10.58 6.30
CA GLY A 34 1.44 9.40 7.16
C GLY A 34 1.93 8.11 6.52
N ILE A 35 1.53 6.98 7.09
CA ILE A 35 1.92 5.65 6.64
C ILE A 35 0.71 4.73 6.56
N ILE A 36 0.76 3.75 5.67
CA ILE A 36 -0.18 2.62 5.67
C ILE A 36 0.62 1.39 6.10
N VAL A 37 0.17 0.76 7.17
CA VAL A 37 0.71 -0.50 7.67
C VAL A 37 -0.06 -1.62 6.97
N VAL A 38 0.67 -2.49 6.27
CA VAL A 38 0.12 -3.65 5.58
C VAL A 38 0.21 -4.86 6.49
N CYS A 39 -0.94 -5.45 6.81
CA CYS A 39 -1.10 -6.61 7.68
C CYS A 39 -1.70 -7.77 6.88
N GLU A 40 -1.80 -8.94 7.51
CA GLU A 40 -2.51 -10.08 6.92
C GLU A 40 -4.01 -9.75 6.82
N ASN A 41 -4.59 -9.84 5.62
CA ASN A 41 -6.00 -9.53 5.30
C ASN A 41 -6.45 -8.07 5.36
N PHE A 42 -5.66 -7.14 5.90
CA PHE A 42 -6.08 -5.74 6.02
C PHE A 42 -4.92 -4.73 6.01
N LEU A 43 -5.31 -3.47 5.86
CA LEU A 43 -4.47 -2.28 5.84
C LEU A 43 -4.88 -1.37 6.99
N VAL A 44 -3.91 -0.67 7.59
CA VAL A 44 -4.16 0.35 8.62
C VAL A 44 -3.44 1.64 8.25
N TYR A 45 -4.18 2.71 7.96
CA TYR A 45 -3.62 4.05 7.88
C TYR A 45 -3.31 4.54 9.29
N LYS A 46 -2.07 5.01 9.50
CA LYS A 46 -1.60 5.59 10.74
C LYS A 46 -0.94 6.94 10.50
N LYS A 47 -1.36 7.93 11.30
CA LYS A 47 -0.74 9.26 11.35
C LYS A 47 -0.84 9.81 12.77
N VAL A 48 0.14 10.65 13.14
CA VAL A 48 0.19 11.31 14.45
C VAL A 48 -1.03 12.22 14.59
N ASN A 49 -1.71 12.17 15.73
CA ASN A 49 -2.94 12.93 16.00
C ASN A 49 -4.06 12.66 14.98
N HIS A 50 -4.12 11.45 14.43
CA HIS A 50 -5.15 11.01 13.51
C HIS A 50 -5.66 9.63 13.93
N GLU A 51 -6.97 9.40 13.79
CA GLU A 51 -7.55 8.10 14.11
C GLU A 51 -7.22 7.05 13.05
N ASP A 52 -6.86 5.86 13.51
CA ASP A 52 -6.56 4.74 12.62
C ASP A 52 -7.74 4.47 11.67
N ARG A 53 -7.44 4.32 10.37
CA ARG A 53 -8.42 3.84 9.38
C ARG A 53 -8.04 2.45 8.94
N VAL A 54 -8.99 1.52 8.94
CA VAL A 54 -8.78 0.11 8.57
C VAL A 54 -9.53 -0.21 7.28
N CYS A 55 -8.91 -1.00 6.41
CA CYS A 55 -9.53 -1.49 5.18
C CYS A 55 -9.11 -2.92 4.90
N TYR A 56 -10.06 -3.79 4.56
CA TYR A 56 -9.81 -5.21 4.34
C TYR A 56 -9.64 -5.51 2.85
N PHE A 57 -8.74 -6.44 2.51
CA PHE A 57 -8.58 -6.88 1.14
C PHE A 57 -9.82 -7.64 0.65
N PRO A 58 -10.25 -7.45 -0.60
CA PRO A 58 -11.29 -8.29 -1.17
C PRO A 58 -10.71 -9.68 -1.45
N GLN A 59 -11.43 -10.70 -1.00
CA GLN A 59 -11.05 -12.11 -1.16
C GLN A 59 -11.80 -12.75 -2.33
N ARG A 60 -11.13 -13.68 -3.02
CA ARG A 60 -11.75 -14.47 -4.09
C ARG A 60 -12.89 -15.34 -3.54
N ARG A 61 -13.90 -15.59 -4.36
CA ARG A 61 -14.98 -16.50 -3.98
C ARG A 61 -14.42 -17.91 -3.76
N GLY A 62 -14.68 -18.48 -2.58
CA GLY A 62 -14.19 -19.81 -2.21
C GLY A 62 -12.77 -19.82 -1.64
N HIS A 63 -12.20 -18.64 -1.35
CA HIS A 63 -10.95 -18.55 -0.58
C HIS A 63 -11.12 -19.18 0.80
N ASP A 64 -10.11 -19.92 1.25
CA ASP A 64 -10.11 -20.53 2.57
C ASP A 64 -9.89 -19.45 3.63
N LEU A 65 -10.91 -19.22 4.46
CA LEU A 65 -10.86 -18.23 5.54
C LEU A 65 -9.80 -18.56 6.60
N ALA A 66 -9.31 -19.80 6.66
CA ALA A 66 -8.23 -20.18 7.56
C ALA A 66 -6.86 -19.67 7.10
N ARG A 67 -6.70 -19.30 5.82
CA ARG A 67 -5.45 -18.78 5.26
C ARG A 67 -5.58 -17.29 4.95
N GLY A 68 -4.77 -16.46 5.59
CA GLY A 68 -4.77 -15.04 5.25
C GLY A 68 -4.08 -14.73 3.94
N LEU A 69 -4.19 -13.46 3.56
CA LEU A 69 -3.67 -12.88 2.33
C LEU A 69 -2.62 -11.82 2.67
N PHE A 70 -1.44 -11.96 2.08
CA PHE A 70 -0.31 -11.05 2.18
C PHE A 70 -0.11 -10.30 0.87
N ILE A 71 0.49 -9.12 0.99
CA ILE A 71 0.91 -8.30 -0.14
C ILE A 71 2.42 -8.51 -0.32
N THR A 72 2.81 -8.93 -1.52
CA THR A 72 4.19 -9.25 -1.86
C THR A 72 4.91 -8.07 -2.50
N SER A 73 4.21 -7.27 -3.31
CA SER A 73 4.78 -6.10 -3.96
C SER A 73 3.78 -4.94 -4.01
N HIS A 74 4.29 -3.71 -4.12
CA HIS A 74 3.48 -2.52 -4.23
C HIS A 74 4.16 -1.46 -5.08
N SER A 75 3.38 -0.53 -5.63
CA SER A 75 3.84 0.67 -6.29
C SER A 75 2.94 1.84 -5.92
N ILE A 76 3.48 3.05 -6.01
CA ILE A 76 2.71 4.28 -5.91
C ILE A 76 2.76 5.00 -7.25
N PHE A 77 1.59 5.36 -7.77
CA PHE A 77 1.50 6.35 -8.82
C PHE A 77 1.22 7.69 -8.14
N ASN A 78 2.05 8.70 -8.42
CA ASN A 78 1.89 10.04 -7.86
C ASN A 78 2.20 11.08 -8.95
N HIS A 79 1.14 11.67 -9.52
CA HIS A 79 1.27 12.72 -10.53
C HIS A 79 0.35 13.90 -10.22
N GLU A 80 -0.87 13.94 -10.77
CA GLU A 80 -1.93 14.90 -10.37
C GLU A 80 -2.75 14.39 -9.19
N THR A 81 -2.95 13.07 -9.17
CA THR A 81 -3.55 12.33 -8.07
C THR A 81 -2.60 11.19 -7.71
N PHE A 82 -2.84 10.55 -6.56
CA PHE A 82 -2.09 9.37 -6.18
C PHE A 82 -2.99 8.18 -5.87
N PHE A 83 -2.48 7.00 -6.16
CA PHE A 83 -3.06 5.74 -5.73
C PHE A 83 -1.94 4.71 -5.56
N PHE A 84 -2.24 3.65 -4.83
CA PHE A 84 -1.33 2.52 -4.68
C PHE A 84 -1.84 1.37 -5.52
N MET A 85 -0.91 0.67 -6.15
CA MET A 85 -1.14 -0.65 -6.69
C MET A 85 -0.47 -1.64 -5.77
N LEU A 86 -1.21 -2.63 -5.29
CA LEU A 86 -0.73 -3.68 -4.40
C LEU A 86 -0.87 -5.01 -5.10
N GLN A 87 0.08 -5.91 -4.93
CA GLN A 87 0.00 -7.27 -5.45
C GLN A 87 -0.04 -8.27 -4.32
N SER A 88 -1.00 -9.20 -4.35
CA SER A 88 -1.04 -10.34 -3.42
C SER A 88 -0.06 -11.44 -3.82
N GLU A 89 0.17 -12.37 -2.89
CA GLU A 89 0.87 -13.64 -3.14
C GLU A 89 0.24 -14.50 -4.27
N TYR A 90 -1.05 -14.30 -4.57
CA TYR A 90 -1.74 -14.99 -5.66
C TYR A 90 -1.66 -14.24 -6.99
N GLY A 91 -0.99 -13.07 -7.01
CA GLY A 91 -0.85 -12.23 -8.18
C GLY A 91 -2.03 -11.28 -8.44
N ASP A 92 -2.98 -11.17 -7.48
CA ASP A 92 -4.08 -10.21 -7.59
C ASP A 92 -3.56 -8.79 -7.37
N LEU A 93 -3.87 -7.92 -8.32
CA LEU A 93 -3.61 -6.49 -8.24
C LEU A 93 -4.81 -5.79 -7.61
N TYR A 94 -4.54 -4.99 -6.59
CA TYR A 94 -5.50 -4.13 -5.94
C TYR A 94 -5.12 -2.67 -6.13
N LYS A 95 -6.10 -1.86 -6.51
CA LYS A 95 -5.99 -0.41 -6.48
C LYS A 95 -6.50 0.09 -5.12
N LEU A 96 -5.63 0.77 -4.38
CA LEU A 96 -5.96 1.42 -3.12
C LEU A 96 -5.95 2.94 -3.29
N THR A 97 -7.03 3.58 -2.88
CA THR A 97 -7.21 5.03 -2.85
C THR A 97 -7.56 5.50 -1.44
N LEU A 98 -7.22 6.75 -1.15
CA LEU A 98 -7.56 7.43 0.10
C LEU A 98 -8.60 8.51 -0.19
N ASP A 99 -9.66 8.52 0.60
CA ASP A 99 -10.61 9.64 0.66
C ASP A 99 -10.20 10.53 1.83
N PHE A 100 -9.85 11.78 1.53
CA PHE A 100 -9.30 12.71 2.50
C PHE A 100 -9.69 14.15 2.18
N THR A 101 -9.74 14.99 3.21
CA THR A 101 -9.87 16.43 3.08
C THR A 101 -8.67 17.08 3.73
N GLU A 102 -7.90 17.84 2.95
CA GLU A 102 -6.62 18.41 3.36
C GLU A 102 -5.64 17.35 3.88
N GLN A 103 -5.57 17.20 5.21
CA GLN A 103 -4.66 16.30 5.92
C GLN A 103 -5.38 15.20 6.69
N ASP A 104 -6.70 15.17 6.62
CA ASP A 104 -7.57 14.30 7.41
C ASP A 104 -8.15 13.21 6.51
N VAL A 105 -7.79 11.94 6.79
CA VAL A 105 -8.24 10.78 6.02
C VAL A 105 -9.55 10.25 6.58
N HIS A 106 -10.59 10.20 5.74
CA HIS A 106 -11.94 9.74 6.10
C HIS A 106 -12.13 8.26 5.79
N ALA A 107 -11.60 7.77 4.66
CA ALA A 107 -11.77 6.38 4.28
C ALA A 107 -10.60 5.88 3.42
N MET A 108 -10.41 4.56 3.46
CA MET A 108 -9.56 3.86 2.51
C MET A 108 -10.44 2.97 1.65
N GLN A 109 -10.29 3.06 0.34
CA GLN A 109 -11.04 2.25 -0.61
C GLN A 109 -10.08 1.36 -1.38
N ILE A 110 -10.36 0.06 -1.35
CA ILE A 110 -9.58 -0.93 -2.09
C ILE A 110 -10.48 -1.63 -3.10
N GLN A 111 -9.97 -1.80 -4.31
CA GLN A 111 -10.69 -2.39 -5.43
C GLN A 111 -9.80 -3.40 -6.12
N PHE A 112 -10.36 -4.54 -6.52
CA PHE A 112 -9.69 -5.45 -7.42
C PHE A 112 -9.46 -4.77 -8.77
N PHE A 113 -8.25 -4.86 -9.30
CA PHE A 113 -7.86 -4.27 -10.56
C PHE A 113 -7.72 -5.35 -11.64
N ASP A 114 -6.81 -6.30 -11.46
CA ASP A 114 -6.59 -7.42 -12.38
C ASP A 114 -5.79 -8.55 -11.69
N THR A 115 -5.50 -9.64 -12.40
CA THR A 115 -4.61 -10.71 -11.94
C THR A 115 -3.45 -10.87 -12.92
N VAL A 116 -2.22 -10.85 -12.40
CA VAL A 116 -0.98 -11.09 -13.15
C VAL A 116 -0.14 -12.16 -12.46
N ALA A 117 0.97 -12.58 -13.06
CA ALA A 117 1.89 -13.50 -12.39
C ALA A 117 2.46 -12.85 -11.11
N PRO A 118 2.65 -13.61 -10.01
CA PRO A 118 3.30 -13.09 -8.81
C PRO A 118 4.64 -12.44 -9.12
N GLY A 119 4.82 -11.22 -8.62
CA GLY A 119 6.00 -10.39 -8.86
C GLY A 119 6.74 -10.04 -7.57
N THR A 120 8.04 -9.82 -7.72
CA THR A 120 8.90 -9.28 -6.66
C THR A 120 8.80 -7.76 -6.58
N CYS A 121 8.55 -7.10 -7.72
CA CYS A 121 8.28 -5.66 -7.76
C CYS A 121 7.32 -5.29 -8.88
N ILE A 122 6.55 -4.23 -8.63
CA ILE A 122 5.71 -3.57 -9.62
C ILE A 122 6.07 -2.08 -9.67
N ASN A 123 6.14 -1.52 -10.86
CA ASN A 123 6.49 -0.12 -11.09
C ASN A 123 5.50 0.51 -12.06
N ILE A 124 4.84 1.58 -11.63
CA ILE A 124 3.99 2.39 -12.50
C ILE A 124 4.83 3.54 -13.04
N LEU A 125 4.94 3.61 -14.36
CA LEU A 125 5.66 4.68 -15.04
C LEU A 125 4.72 5.87 -15.28
N SER A 126 5.29 7.08 -15.32
CA SER A 126 4.55 8.32 -15.60
C SER A 126 3.87 8.32 -16.97
N THR A 127 4.37 7.50 -17.90
CA THR A 127 3.79 7.30 -19.24
C THR A 127 2.55 6.40 -19.26
N GLY A 128 2.12 5.87 -18.10
CA GLY A 128 0.92 5.02 -17.97
C GLY A 128 1.19 3.52 -18.03
N PHE A 129 2.46 3.10 -18.15
CA PHE A 129 2.82 1.69 -18.21
C PHE A 129 2.97 1.08 -16.81
N LEU A 130 2.64 -0.21 -16.68
CA LEU A 130 2.90 -1.02 -15.49
C LEU A 130 3.96 -2.06 -15.81
N PHE A 131 5.15 -1.93 -15.23
CA PHE A 131 6.18 -2.95 -15.30
C PHE A 131 6.09 -3.91 -14.11
N LEU A 132 6.13 -5.21 -14.39
CA LEU A 132 6.10 -6.30 -13.41
C LEU A 132 7.39 -7.12 -13.53
N ALA A 133 8.19 -7.12 -12.47
CA ALA A 133 9.28 -8.08 -12.32
C ALA A 133 8.75 -9.35 -11.66
N ALA A 134 8.35 -10.31 -12.48
CA ALA A 134 7.91 -11.63 -12.03
C ALA A 134 8.95 -12.29 -11.10
N GLU A 135 8.50 -13.01 -10.07
CA GLU A 135 9.39 -13.74 -9.15
C GLU A 135 10.11 -14.91 -9.83
N SER A 136 9.48 -15.45 -10.87
CA SER A 136 9.96 -16.55 -11.69
C SER A 136 9.48 -16.35 -13.12
N SER A 137 10.21 -16.93 -14.08
CA SER A 137 9.92 -16.81 -15.51
C SER A 137 10.06 -15.37 -16.04
N ASN A 138 9.25 -15.00 -17.03
CA ASN A 138 9.39 -13.77 -17.79
C ASN A 138 8.77 -12.58 -17.05
N HIS A 139 9.46 -11.45 -17.10
CA HIS A 139 8.92 -10.15 -16.71
C HIS A 139 7.90 -9.66 -17.76
N ALA A 140 7.02 -8.74 -17.35
CA ALA A 140 5.98 -8.20 -18.22
C ALA A 140 5.90 -6.67 -18.12
N CYS A 141 5.42 -6.04 -19.19
CA CYS A 141 5.12 -4.62 -19.25
C CYS A 141 3.73 -4.47 -19.86
N PHE A 142 2.83 -3.80 -19.14
CA PHE A 142 1.43 -3.60 -19.50
C PHE A 142 1.17 -2.11 -19.78
N GLN A 143 0.16 -1.84 -20.60
CA GLN A 143 -0.32 -0.49 -20.95
C GLN A 143 -1.80 -0.36 -20.64
#